data_AF-A0A6V7TQ58-F1
#
_entry.id   AF-A0A6V7TQ58-F1
#
_cell.length_a   1.000
_cell.length_b   1.000
_cell.length_c   1.000
_cell.angle_alpha   90.00
_cell.angle_beta   90.00
_cell.angle_gamma   90.00
#
_symmetry.space_group_name_H-M   'P 1'
#
loop_
_entity.id
_entity.type
_entity.pdbx_description
1 polymer ?
#
loop_
_entity_poly.entity_id
_entity_poly.type
_entity_poly.pdbx_seq_one_letter_code
_entity_poly.pdbx_strand_id
1 'polypeptide(L)'
;MFKIQLTEYGVLPQINPNNRVVKTFIRIFEVVNILKACAFLLRSVSSELETENKPLFGAFNTRQRDCLNNFVRVSNLIPFNCQPYGIHALVTQLLTPLLAPNSNTGEGEVVEPFVDDIPSTSSKIQKLSSPSKPLTHLDQLLHSDVKIMNIDMFSLAVELVICIGWCWVDGKLTNSGNVLIYKVADGSVDELYIMRLTLVAYLFQVIESFESSEFPVSLENTELGNLIKSEIKEDVEEMDSVASPLIEEFLSRLKELFPQRRWCYKPKSGIELYYRLHLATITFLRPLAILYNCITLVPPPESLKDPSLDGFVPLCRYLGLPSTILEILGGVEVEQLFRMWSQCQTLPTESVNNEIPRSLPIKVNKLIDLPEDFGELVNMSVRFRCPIIGELTTMVPTLCLCCGTILCSHSYCCETEVVGKKMGACAYHLSHCHGSTGIFLRIRECQIFFLYIAGESIRGCFKNAPYVDEFGETDPGFRRGNPMRLNKELYWKIQRQWLHQEIAEEVINQYELNHRNIAYDWQHF
;
A
#
# COMPACT_ATOMS: atom_id res chain seq x y z
N MET A 1 0.23 5.43 8.38
CA MET A 1 0.64 6.49 9.33
C MET A 1 1.87 5.99 10.11
N PHE A 2 3.09 6.16 9.57
CA PHE A 2 4.30 5.83 10.33
C PHE A 2 4.60 7.02 11.25
N LYS A 3 4.34 6.85 12.56
CA LYS A 3 4.88 7.74 13.59
C LYS A 3 6.39 7.54 13.58
N ILE A 4 7.10 8.46 12.93
CA ILE A 4 8.52 8.66 13.21
C ILE A 4 8.57 9.19 14.65
N GLN A 5 8.98 8.34 15.60
CA GLN A 5 9.28 8.75 16.96
C GLN A 5 10.48 9.72 16.91
N LEU A 6 10.19 11.00 16.80
CA LEU A 6 11.17 12.09 16.94
C LEU A 6 11.18 12.67 18.37
N THR A 7 10.53 12.02 19.35
CA THR A 7 10.23 12.67 20.64
C THR A 7 10.99 12.14 21.86
N GLU A 8 11.97 11.23 21.73
CA GLU A 8 12.70 10.71 22.92
C GLU A 8 14.21 10.97 22.96
N TYR A 9 14.76 11.77 22.05
CA TYR A 9 16.12 12.30 22.22
C TYR A 9 16.06 13.78 22.52
N GLY A 10 16.18 14.10 23.82
CA GLY A 10 16.42 15.44 24.31
C GLY A 10 17.62 16.06 23.59
N VAL A 11 17.47 17.33 23.22
CA VAL A 11 18.51 18.20 22.64
C VAL A 11 19.29 17.54 21.50
N LEU A 12 18.82 17.78 20.25
CA LEU A 12 19.64 17.56 19.06
C LEU A 12 21.04 18.16 19.32
N PRO A 13 22.12 17.36 19.35
CA PRO A 13 23.45 17.92 19.51
C PRO A 13 23.68 18.91 18.36
N GLN A 14 24.44 19.97 18.60
CA GLN A 14 24.80 20.93 17.55
C GLN A 14 25.60 20.22 16.45
N ILE A 15 24.90 19.65 15.46
CA ILE A 15 25.51 18.99 14.32
C ILE A 15 26.08 20.10 13.45
N ASN A 16 27.40 20.19 13.36
CA ASN A 16 28.07 21.13 12.46
C ASN A 16 27.67 20.82 11.01
N PRO A 17 26.90 21.70 10.33
CA PRO A 17 26.38 21.44 8.98
C PRO A 17 27.49 21.38 7.92
N ASN A 18 28.73 21.77 8.27
CA ASN A 18 29.89 21.67 7.39
C ASN A 18 30.61 20.31 7.42
N ASN A 19 30.19 19.36 8.26
CA ASN A 19 30.76 18.03 8.26
C ASN A 19 30.34 17.26 6.97
N ARG A 20 31.32 16.73 6.23
CA ARG A 20 31.11 16.00 4.97
C ARG A 20 30.19 14.77 5.14
N VAL A 21 30.24 14.11 6.29
CA VAL A 21 29.37 12.97 6.61
C VAL A 21 27.92 13.41 6.77
N VAL A 22 27.70 14.50 7.52
CA VAL A 22 26.37 15.08 7.75
C VAL A 22 25.74 15.54 6.43
N LYS A 23 26.51 16.23 5.57
CA LYS A 23 26.03 16.63 4.24
C LYS A 23 25.64 15.44 3.37
N THR A 24 26.38 14.33 3.45
CA THR A 24 26.07 13.11 2.69
C THR A 24 24.79 12.46 3.21
N PHE A 25 24.62 12.39 4.53
CA PHE A 25 23.41 11.84 5.17
C PHE A 25 22.15 12.64 4.83
N ILE A 26 22.22 13.99 4.91
CA ILE A 26 21.10 14.87 4.55
C ILE A 26 20.65 14.60 3.11
N ARG A 27 21.59 14.48 2.16
CA ARG A 27 21.26 14.23 0.76
C ARG A 27 20.68 12.84 0.52
N ILE A 28 21.20 11.80 1.20
CA ILE A 28 20.60 10.45 1.13
C ILE A 28 19.17 10.48 1.68
N PHE A 29 18.93 11.20 2.77
CA PHE A 29 17.60 11.36 3.34
C PHE A 29 16.64 12.09 2.38
N GLU A 30 17.10 13.15 1.70
CA GLU A 30 16.35 13.82 0.64
C GLU A 30 15.97 12.86 -0.50
N VAL A 31 16.94 12.08 -1.00
CA VAL A 31 16.72 11.06 -2.03
C VAL A 31 15.64 10.09 -1.57
N VAL A 32 15.81 9.43 -0.43
CA VAL A 32 14.87 8.42 0.07
C VAL A 32 13.46 8.99 0.24
N ASN A 33 13.31 10.19 0.79
CA ASN A 33 11.99 10.79 0.95
C ASN A 33 11.28 11.07 -0.38
N ILE A 34 12.03 11.57 -1.38
CA ILE A 34 11.46 11.84 -2.71
C ILE A 34 11.10 10.55 -3.42
N LEU A 35 11.93 9.51 -3.32
CA LEU A 35 11.62 8.19 -3.91
C LEU A 35 10.42 7.54 -3.22
N LYS A 36 10.30 7.64 -1.89
CA LYS A 36 9.09 7.20 -1.16
C LYS A 36 7.84 7.98 -1.54
N ALA A 37 7.97 9.29 -1.75
CA ALA A 37 6.86 10.10 -2.24
C ALA A 37 6.45 9.68 -3.66
N CYS A 38 7.40 9.36 -4.52
CA CYS A 38 7.17 8.79 -5.86
C CYS A 38 6.44 7.45 -5.78
N ALA A 39 6.91 6.53 -4.94
CA ALA A 39 6.24 5.25 -4.73
C ALA A 39 4.80 5.45 -4.22
N PHE A 40 4.60 6.31 -3.22
CA PHE A 40 3.27 6.61 -2.71
C PHE A 40 2.35 7.18 -3.79
N LEU A 41 2.84 8.13 -4.60
CA LEU A 41 2.08 8.72 -5.70
C LEU A 41 1.66 7.65 -6.71
N LEU A 42 2.60 6.84 -7.20
CA LEU A 42 2.34 5.80 -8.19
C LEU A 42 1.31 4.78 -7.70
N ARG A 43 1.47 4.32 -6.45
CA ARG A 43 0.52 3.40 -5.82
C ARG A 43 -0.87 4.02 -5.69
N SER A 44 -0.95 5.27 -5.22
CA SER A 44 -2.22 5.98 -5.02
C SER A 44 -2.94 6.17 -6.35
N VAL A 45 -2.23 6.60 -7.39
CA VAL A 45 -2.76 6.79 -8.75
C VAL A 45 -3.28 5.47 -9.33
N SER A 46 -2.50 4.39 -9.22
CA SER A 46 -2.92 3.06 -9.68
C SER A 46 -4.17 2.56 -8.95
N SER A 47 -4.17 2.73 -7.62
CA SER A 47 -5.27 2.34 -6.74
C SER A 47 -6.55 3.11 -7.05
N GLU A 48 -6.46 4.41 -7.34
CA GLU A 48 -7.60 5.25 -7.70
C GLU A 48 -8.21 4.80 -9.04
N LEU A 49 -7.38 4.56 -10.05
CA LEU A 49 -7.84 4.05 -11.34
C LEU A 49 -8.54 2.70 -11.22
N GLU A 50 -8.00 1.78 -10.42
CA GLU A 50 -8.60 0.48 -10.16
C GLU A 50 -9.95 0.63 -9.44
N THR A 51 -9.99 1.49 -8.43
CA THR A 51 -11.21 1.75 -7.64
C THR A 51 -12.30 2.36 -8.51
N GLU A 52 -11.98 3.29 -9.40
CA GLU A 52 -12.93 3.92 -10.34
C GLU A 52 -13.24 3.10 -11.60
N ASN A 53 -12.74 1.87 -11.70
CA ASN A 53 -12.84 1.03 -12.90
C ASN A 53 -12.41 1.76 -14.19
N LYS A 54 -11.33 2.56 -14.08
CA LYS A 54 -10.72 3.29 -15.19
C LYS A 54 -9.53 2.52 -15.74
N PRO A 55 -9.24 2.66 -17.04
CA PRO A 55 -8.07 2.00 -17.61
C PRO A 55 -6.78 2.53 -17.00
N LEU A 56 -5.78 1.65 -16.89
CA LEU A 56 -4.47 1.98 -16.31
C LEU A 56 -3.77 3.09 -17.12
N PHE A 57 -3.93 3.03 -18.44
CA PHE A 57 -3.40 4.04 -19.36
C PHE A 57 -4.51 4.66 -20.20
N GLY A 58 -4.36 5.95 -20.53
CA GLY A 58 -5.32 6.68 -21.37
C GLY A 58 -6.44 7.38 -20.59
N ALA A 59 -6.67 7.05 -19.31
CA ALA A 59 -7.66 7.73 -18.47
C ALA A 59 -7.28 9.18 -18.11
N PHE A 60 -5.98 9.47 -18.00
CA PHE A 60 -5.51 10.80 -17.60
C PHE A 60 -5.60 11.83 -18.70
N ASN A 61 -6.09 13.02 -18.31
CA ASN A 61 -5.99 14.20 -19.15
C ASN A 61 -4.52 14.61 -19.34
N THR A 62 -4.25 15.46 -20.33
CA THR A 62 -2.88 15.87 -20.69
C THR A 62 -2.13 16.48 -19.50
N ARG A 63 -2.80 17.32 -18.70
CA ARG A 63 -2.19 17.97 -17.53
C ARG A 63 -1.79 16.97 -16.45
N GLN A 64 -2.67 16.04 -16.09
CA GLN A 64 -2.39 14.99 -15.10
C GLN A 64 -1.21 14.12 -15.55
N ARG A 65 -1.20 13.72 -16.82
CA ARG A 65 -0.13 12.93 -17.42
C ARG A 65 1.20 13.67 -17.38
N ASP A 66 1.23 14.94 -17.76
CA ASP A 66 2.44 15.75 -17.76
C ASP A 66 2.96 15.98 -16.34
N CYS A 67 2.08 16.25 -15.37
CA CYS A 67 2.44 16.37 -13.96
C CYS A 67 3.06 15.07 -13.42
N LEU A 68 2.44 13.93 -13.69
CA LEU A 68 2.93 12.61 -13.27
C LEU A 68 4.29 12.30 -13.89
N ASN A 69 4.42 12.48 -15.21
CA ASN A 69 5.68 12.28 -15.94
C ASN A 69 6.80 13.17 -15.39
N ASN A 70 6.51 14.46 -15.18
CA ASN A 70 7.49 15.41 -14.65
C ASN A 70 7.94 15.02 -13.24
N PHE A 71 7.01 14.65 -12.35
CA PHE A 71 7.36 14.26 -10.99
C PHE A 71 8.22 13.00 -10.94
N VAL A 72 7.85 11.96 -11.70
CA VAL A 72 8.62 10.72 -11.79
C VAL A 72 10.01 10.97 -12.35
N ARG A 73 10.14 11.78 -13.41
CA ARG A 73 11.44 12.08 -14.03
C ARG A 73 12.34 12.93 -13.14
N VAL A 74 11.79 13.91 -12.43
CA VAL A 74 12.55 14.67 -11.42
C VAL A 74 13.00 13.76 -10.29
N SER A 75 12.14 12.82 -9.86
CA SER A 75 12.51 11.80 -8.87
C SER A 75 13.63 10.90 -9.39
N ASN A 76 13.62 10.53 -10.68
CA ASN A 76 14.68 9.74 -11.29
C ASN A 76 16.04 10.47 -11.31
N LEU A 77 16.03 11.80 -11.32
CA LEU A 77 17.23 12.64 -11.27
C LEU A 77 17.70 12.97 -9.84
N ILE A 78 16.93 12.66 -8.80
CA ILE A 78 17.32 13.00 -7.43
C ILE A 78 18.65 12.34 -6.96
N PRO A 79 19.01 11.12 -7.40
CA PRO A 79 20.27 10.50 -6.98
C PRO A 79 21.53 11.31 -7.37
N PHE A 80 21.45 12.19 -8.39
CA PHE A 80 22.54 13.10 -8.77
C PHE A 80 22.95 14.06 -7.66
N ASN A 81 22.08 14.31 -6.69
CA ASN A 81 22.44 15.13 -5.54
C ASN A 81 23.47 14.43 -4.66
N CYS A 82 23.51 13.09 -4.64
CA CYS A 82 24.42 12.30 -3.82
C CYS A 82 25.76 12.03 -4.52
N GLN A 83 26.80 11.77 -3.71
CA GLN A 83 28.04 11.21 -4.23
C GLN A 83 27.82 9.73 -4.61
N PRO A 84 28.50 9.19 -5.65
CA PRO A 84 28.30 7.80 -6.08
C PRO A 84 28.44 6.77 -4.95
N TYR A 85 29.45 6.94 -4.09
CA TYR A 85 29.64 6.08 -2.90
C TYR A 85 28.43 6.09 -1.95
N GLY A 86 27.76 7.24 -1.80
CA GLY A 86 26.56 7.34 -0.97
C GLY A 86 25.37 6.57 -1.55
N ILE A 87 25.21 6.57 -2.88
CA ILE A 87 24.20 5.77 -3.56
C ILE A 87 24.54 4.28 -3.51
N HIS A 88 25.82 3.91 -3.65
CA HIS A 88 26.27 2.52 -3.49
C HIS A 88 25.98 1.97 -2.09
N ALA A 89 26.24 2.77 -1.05
CA ALA A 89 25.89 2.42 0.32
C ALA A 89 24.37 2.27 0.50
N LEU A 90 23.57 3.19 -0.08
CA LEU A 90 22.12 3.11 -0.05
C LEU A 90 21.61 1.82 -0.72
N VAL A 91 22.02 1.54 -1.95
CA VAL A 91 21.60 0.33 -2.68
C VAL A 91 22.02 -0.94 -1.95
N THR A 92 23.23 -0.98 -1.41
CA THR A 92 23.70 -2.11 -0.61
C THR A 92 22.77 -2.33 0.58
N GLN A 93 22.46 -1.26 1.33
CA GLN A 93 21.55 -1.33 2.48
C GLN A 93 20.13 -1.76 2.09
N LEU A 94 19.61 -1.29 0.96
CA LEU A 94 18.29 -1.66 0.45
C LEU A 94 18.23 -3.14 0.01
N LEU A 95 19.33 -3.69 -0.50
CA LEU A 95 19.43 -5.10 -0.90
C LEU A 95 19.73 -6.07 0.26
N THR A 96 20.37 -5.62 1.33
CA THR A 96 20.77 -6.46 2.47
C THR A 96 19.62 -7.33 3.00
N PRO A 97 18.39 -6.82 3.23
CA PRO A 97 17.29 -7.66 3.73
C PRO A 97 16.84 -8.74 2.75
N LEU A 98 17.09 -8.56 1.45
CA LEU A 98 16.68 -9.51 0.41
C LEU A 98 17.73 -10.57 0.14
N LEU A 99 19.03 -10.24 0.27
CA LEU A 99 20.14 -11.11 -0.18
C LEU A 99 21.05 -11.60 0.95
N ALA A 100 21.13 -10.91 2.09
CA ALA A 100 22.00 -11.28 3.21
C ALA A 100 21.40 -10.94 4.59
N PRO A 101 20.23 -11.51 4.94
CA PRO A 101 19.53 -11.21 6.19
C PRO A 101 20.26 -11.68 7.47
N ASN A 102 21.19 -12.65 7.38
CA ASN A 102 21.83 -13.32 8.53
C ASN A 102 23.34 -13.05 8.66
N SER A 103 23.86 -11.88 8.28
CA SER A 103 25.30 -11.59 8.39
C SER A 103 25.85 -11.51 9.84
N ASN A 104 25.06 -11.86 10.86
CA ASN A 104 25.50 -11.99 12.24
C ASN A 104 25.23 -13.40 12.81
N THR A 105 26.09 -14.35 12.47
CA THR A 105 26.48 -15.41 13.42
C THR A 105 27.97 -15.69 13.31
N GLY A 106 28.74 -15.19 14.28
CA GLY A 106 29.97 -15.82 14.76
C GLY A 106 31.27 -15.60 13.97
N GLU A 107 32.33 -15.31 14.74
CA GLU A 107 33.75 -15.29 14.41
C GLU A 107 34.21 -16.30 13.31
N GLY A 108 34.96 -15.79 12.32
CA GLY A 108 36.05 -16.51 11.65
C GLY A 108 35.74 -17.33 10.39
N GLU A 109 35.96 -16.77 9.21
CA GLU A 109 36.90 -17.27 8.19
C GLU A 109 36.88 -16.34 6.96
N VAL A 110 38.02 -15.71 6.70
CA VAL A 110 38.28 -15.00 5.45
C VAL A 110 38.43 -16.07 4.39
N VAL A 111 37.40 -16.27 3.56
CA VAL A 111 37.55 -17.04 2.32
C VAL A 111 38.39 -16.19 1.38
N GLU A 112 39.68 -16.53 1.27
CA GLU A 112 40.55 -15.98 0.22
C GLU A 112 39.97 -16.34 -1.15
N PRO A 113 39.89 -15.38 -2.09
CA PRO A 113 39.51 -15.71 -3.45
C PRO A 113 40.65 -16.51 -4.11
N PHE A 114 40.31 -17.65 -4.68
CA PHE A 114 41.15 -18.44 -5.59
C PHE A 114 41.80 -17.53 -6.64
N VAL A 115 43.13 -17.44 -6.63
CA VAL A 115 43.95 -16.83 -7.69
C VAL A 115 44.70 -17.96 -8.38
N ASP A 116 44.33 -18.25 -9.63
CA ASP A 116 45.15 -19.10 -10.51
C ASP A 116 46.43 -18.35 -10.93
N ASP A 117 47.52 -19.10 -10.90
CA ASP A 117 48.92 -18.73 -11.15
C ASP A 117 49.21 -18.04 -12.49
N ILE A 118 49.88 -16.88 -12.48
CA ILE A 118 50.82 -16.44 -13.52
C ILE A 118 52.02 -15.71 -12.87
N PRO A 119 53.29 -15.99 -13.24
CA PRO A 119 54.45 -15.57 -12.47
C PRO A 119 54.95 -14.14 -12.74
N SER A 120 55.28 -13.49 -11.63
CA SER A 120 56.30 -12.45 -11.38
C SER A 120 57.08 -11.84 -12.56
N THR A 121 56.95 -10.52 -12.71
CA THR A 121 58.13 -9.62 -12.85
C THR A 121 57.85 -8.23 -12.28
N SER A 122 58.68 -7.86 -11.30
CA SER A 122 58.94 -6.57 -10.65
C SER A 122 58.40 -5.26 -11.29
N SER A 123 57.73 -4.42 -10.48
CA SER A 123 58.39 -3.26 -9.83
C SER A 123 57.42 -2.35 -9.06
N LYS A 124 57.76 -2.11 -7.78
CA LYS A 124 57.41 -0.98 -6.89
C LYS A 124 56.00 -0.35 -7.01
N ILE A 125 55.08 -0.81 -6.15
CA ILE A 125 53.99 0.04 -5.63
C ILE A 125 54.26 0.28 -4.15
N GLN A 126 54.45 1.55 -3.80
CA GLN A 126 54.53 2.03 -2.41
C GLN A 126 53.25 1.64 -1.67
N LYS A 127 53.41 1.01 -0.51
CA LYS A 127 52.35 0.82 0.49
C LYS A 127 51.73 2.19 0.81
N LEU A 128 50.52 2.44 0.30
CA LEU A 128 49.67 3.50 0.83
C LEU A 128 48.80 2.86 1.91
N SER A 129 49.07 3.25 3.15
CA SER A 129 48.35 2.91 4.36
C SER A 129 46.83 3.08 4.20
N SER A 130 46.09 2.03 4.53
CA SER A 130 44.64 2.04 4.76
C SER A 130 44.23 3.12 5.77
N PRO A 131 43.19 3.93 5.52
CA PRO A 131 42.55 4.70 6.58
C PRO A 131 41.54 3.79 7.29
N SER A 132 41.93 3.28 8.45
CA SER A 132 41.04 2.63 9.41
C SER A 132 40.14 3.68 10.09
N LYS A 133 38.81 3.54 9.87
CA LYS A 133 37.66 4.16 10.57
C LYS A 133 37.45 5.68 10.30
N PRO A 134 36.27 6.07 9.75
CA PRO A 134 35.04 6.08 10.55
C PRO A 134 33.77 5.70 9.75
N LEU A 135 33.20 4.51 9.98
CA LEU A 135 31.84 4.13 9.52
C LEU A 135 31.03 3.35 10.57
N THR A 136 31.66 2.96 11.68
CA THR A 136 31.09 2.04 12.69
C THR A 136 29.81 2.53 13.38
N HIS A 137 29.57 3.85 13.46
CA HIS A 137 28.36 4.38 14.09
C HIS A 137 27.16 4.47 13.14
N LEU A 138 27.40 4.60 11.82
CA LEU A 138 26.33 4.57 10.81
C LEU A 138 25.89 3.13 10.59
N ASP A 139 26.85 2.20 10.51
CA ASP A 139 26.58 0.77 10.41
C ASP A 139 25.74 0.30 11.62
N GLN A 140 26.10 0.69 12.84
CA GLN A 140 25.34 0.32 14.05
C GLN A 140 23.93 0.94 14.15
N LEU A 141 23.66 2.09 13.53
CA LEU A 141 22.33 2.72 13.49
C LEU A 141 21.45 2.16 12.36
N LEU A 142 22.05 1.52 11.36
CA LEU A 142 21.37 0.99 10.15
C LEU A 142 21.18 -0.53 10.19
N HIS A 143 21.87 -1.24 11.09
CA HIS A 143 21.66 -2.66 11.37
C HIS A 143 20.56 -2.86 12.42
N SER A 144 19.32 -2.88 11.95
CA SER A 144 18.25 -3.61 12.64
C SER A 144 18.06 -4.94 11.91
N ASP A 145 17.72 -6.02 12.63
CA ASP A 145 17.31 -7.28 12.02
C ASP A 145 15.98 -7.06 11.27
N VAL A 146 16.05 -6.49 10.07
CA VAL A 146 14.87 -6.14 9.29
C VAL A 146 14.30 -7.41 8.70
N LYS A 147 13.23 -7.91 9.31
CA LYS A 147 12.45 -9.03 8.77
C LYS A 147 11.79 -8.60 7.46
N ILE A 148 11.87 -9.48 6.46
CA ILE A 148 11.28 -9.27 5.14
C ILE A 148 9.79 -8.90 5.21
N MET A 149 9.02 -9.43 6.18
CA MET A 149 7.59 -9.15 6.37
C MET A 149 7.26 -7.68 6.72
N ASN A 150 8.23 -6.93 7.24
CA ASN A 150 8.03 -5.54 7.68
C ASN A 150 8.39 -4.51 6.62
N ILE A 151 8.90 -4.96 5.47
CA ILE A 151 9.37 -4.11 4.39
C ILE A 151 8.25 -3.87 3.38
N ASP A 152 8.04 -2.61 3.00
CA ASP A 152 7.18 -2.27 1.86
C ASP A 152 7.90 -2.55 0.54
N MET A 153 7.64 -3.73 -0.04
CA MET A 153 8.35 -4.22 -1.23
C MET A 153 8.18 -3.33 -2.45
N PHE A 154 7.05 -2.67 -2.61
CA PHE A 154 6.86 -1.81 -3.79
C PHE A 154 7.62 -0.47 -3.61
N SER A 155 7.64 0.10 -2.41
CA SER A 155 8.48 1.28 -2.15
C SER A 155 9.97 0.94 -2.36
N LEU A 156 10.39 -0.23 -1.88
CA LEU A 156 11.74 -0.75 -2.11
C LEU A 156 12.04 -0.96 -3.61
N ALA A 157 11.09 -1.49 -4.38
CA ALA A 157 11.24 -1.67 -5.83
C ALA A 157 11.50 -0.34 -6.54
N VAL A 158 10.72 0.70 -6.24
CA VAL A 158 10.91 2.04 -6.81
C VAL A 158 12.27 2.63 -6.44
N GLU A 159 12.66 2.52 -5.16
CA GLU A 159 13.95 3.01 -4.68
C GLU A 159 15.13 2.31 -5.38
N LEU A 160 15.08 0.98 -5.50
CA LEU A 160 16.14 0.20 -6.14
C LEU A 160 16.18 0.39 -7.65
N VAL A 161 15.04 0.40 -8.36
CA VAL A 161 14.98 0.63 -9.81
C VAL A 161 15.62 1.98 -10.17
N ILE A 162 15.33 3.03 -9.42
CA ILE A 162 15.90 4.36 -9.67
C ILE A 162 17.40 4.43 -9.33
N CYS A 163 17.86 3.67 -8.33
CA CYS A 163 19.25 3.74 -7.86
C CYS A 163 20.21 2.70 -8.47
N ILE A 164 19.73 1.58 -9.01
CA ILE A 164 20.58 0.43 -9.37
C ILE A 164 21.61 0.78 -10.45
N GLY A 165 21.24 1.59 -11.44
CA GLY A 165 22.11 2.04 -12.53
C GLY A 165 23.31 2.87 -12.07
N TRP A 166 23.27 3.38 -10.84
CA TRP A 166 24.40 4.07 -10.21
C TRP A 166 25.45 3.13 -9.65
N CYS A 167 25.11 1.86 -9.47
CA CYS A 167 25.95 0.82 -8.86
C CYS A 167 26.40 -0.22 -9.88
N TRP A 168 25.49 -0.65 -10.75
CA TRP A 168 25.71 -1.73 -11.70
C TRP A 168 25.16 -1.33 -13.06
N VAL A 169 25.86 -1.75 -14.11
CA VAL A 169 25.42 -1.65 -15.49
C VAL A 169 25.79 -2.93 -16.22
N ASP A 170 24.78 -3.66 -16.69
CA ASP A 170 24.94 -4.94 -17.39
C ASP A 170 25.84 -5.91 -16.59
N GLY A 171 25.63 -5.96 -15.27
CA GLY A 171 26.43 -6.79 -14.35
C GLY A 171 27.85 -6.28 -14.05
N LYS A 172 28.24 -5.08 -14.48
CA LYS A 172 29.55 -4.47 -14.16
C LYS A 172 29.42 -3.30 -13.20
N LEU A 173 30.30 -3.23 -12.20
CA LEU A 173 30.31 -2.16 -11.20
C LEU A 173 30.67 -0.80 -11.83
N THR A 174 29.82 0.19 -11.66
CA THR A 174 30.04 1.57 -12.13
C THR A 174 31.00 2.33 -11.21
N ASN A 175 32.30 2.02 -11.29
CA ASN A 175 33.42 2.92 -10.91
C ASN A 175 34.82 2.28 -10.99
N SER A 176 35.03 1.21 -11.76
CA SER A 176 36.37 0.64 -11.93
C SER A 176 37.32 1.49 -12.79
N GLY A 177 36.93 2.72 -13.18
CA GLY A 177 37.75 3.64 -13.97
C GLY A 177 37.28 5.10 -13.89
N ASN A 178 38.17 6.03 -14.28
CA ASN A 178 38.02 7.51 -14.23
C ASN A 178 36.89 8.10 -15.09
N VAL A 179 35.95 7.30 -15.60
CA VAL A 179 34.81 7.80 -16.38
C VAL A 179 33.56 7.69 -15.51
N LEU A 180 33.14 8.83 -14.96
CA LEU A 180 31.86 8.97 -14.25
C LEU A 180 30.72 8.83 -15.26
N ILE A 181 30.26 7.60 -15.49
CA ILE A 181 29.04 7.35 -16.26
C ILE A 181 27.88 7.43 -15.28
N TYR A 182 27.27 8.60 -15.18
CA TYR A 182 26.03 8.79 -14.44
C TYR A 182 24.87 8.23 -15.26
N LYS A 183 24.34 7.06 -14.89
CA LYS A 183 23.15 6.50 -15.54
C LYS A 183 21.93 6.73 -14.65
N VAL A 184 20.86 7.19 -15.30
CA VAL A 184 19.52 7.31 -14.72
C VAL A 184 18.76 6.02 -15.06
N ALA A 185 17.71 5.67 -14.31
CA ALA A 185 16.89 4.53 -14.71
C ALA A 185 16.31 4.76 -16.11
N ASP A 186 16.44 3.75 -16.97
CA ASP A 186 16.14 3.82 -18.40
C ASP A 186 15.43 2.57 -18.94
N GLY A 187 15.01 1.66 -18.05
CA GLY A 187 14.41 0.37 -18.42
C GLY A 187 15.44 -0.71 -18.72
N SER A 188 16.64 -0.61 -18.13
CA SER A 188 17.73 -1.58 -18.30
C SER A 188 17.38 -2.99 -17.77
N VAL A 189 18.22 -3.97 -18.14
CA VAL A 189 18.06 -5.35 -17.66
C VAL A 189 18.29 -5.45 -16.15
N ASP A 190 19.16 -4.60 -15.58
CA ASP A 190 19.40 -4.54 -14.13
C ASP A 190 18.12 -4.11 -13.37
N GLU A 191 17.38 -3.13 -13.89
CA GLU A 191 16.08 -2.71 -13.35
C GLU A 191 15.05 -3.83 -13.42
N LEU A 192 15.04 -4.60 -14.51
CA LEU A 192 14.18 -5.78 -14.65
C LEU A 192 14.51 -6.84 -13.58
N TYR A 193 15.78 -7.11 -13.31
CA TYR A 193 16.18 -8.06 -12.27
C TYR A 193 15.76 -7.60 -10.87
N ILE A 194 15.93 -6.32 -10.56
CA ILE A 194 15.47 -5.72 -9.29
C ILE A 194 13.94 -5.82 -9.15
N MET A 195 13.21 -5.50 -10.21
CA MET A 195 11.76 -5.62 -10.23
C MET A 195 11.32 -7.07 -10.01
N ARG A 196 11.97 -8.05 -10.66
CA ARG A 196 11.68 -9.48 -10.46
C ARG A 196 11.99 -9.90 -9.02
N LEU A 197 13.14 -9.50 -8.47
CA LEU A 197 13.55 -9.82 -7.10
C LEU A 197 12.53 -9.30 -6.08
N THR A 198 12.14 -8.03 -6.21
CA THR A 198 11.17 -7.39 -5.30
C THR A 198 9.76 -7.94 -5.47
N LEU A 199 9.34 -8.31 -6.68
CA LEU A 199 8.09 -9.03 -6.92
C LEU A 199 8.08 -10.40 -6.24
N VAL A 200 9.14 -11.19 -6.40
CA VAL A 200 9.28 -12.51 -5.78
C VAL A 200 9.26 -12.39 -4.24
N ALA A 201 9.95 -11.39 -3.69
CA ALA A 201 9.89 -11.07 -2.26
C ALA A 201 8.48 -10.67 -1.79
N TYR A 202 7.76 -9.88 -2.59
CA TYR A 202 6.37 -9.51 -2.31
C TYR A 202 5.44 -10.72 -2.32
N LEU A 203 5.56 -11.61 -3.31
CA LEU A 203 4.78 -12.84 -3.37
C LEU A 203 5.07 -13.75 -2.18
N PHE A 204 6.33 -13.83 -1.74
CA PHE A 204 6.68 -14.51 -0.50
C PHE A 204 5.93 -13.93 0.71
N GLN A 205 5.86 -12.59 0.86
CA GLN A 205 5.08 -11.97 1.94
C GLN A 205 3.58 -12.28 1.85
N VAL A 206 3.02 -12.37 0.64
CA VAL A 206 1.60 -12.71 0.42
C VAL A 206 1.33 -14.16 0.81
N ILE A 207 2.23 -15.10 0.48
CA ILE A 207 2.13 -16.51 0.86
C ILE A 207 2.24 -16.67 2.39
N GLU A 208 3.18 -15.98 3.02
CA GLU A 208 3.40 -16.05 4.47
C GLU A 208 2.30 -15.36 5.30
N SER A 209 1.66 -14.31 4.77
CA SER A 209 0.54 -13.63 5.42
C SER A 209 -0.83 -14.24 5.11
N PHE A 210 -0.87 -15.39 4.42
CA PHE A 210 -2.12 -16.01 4.00
C PHE A 210 -2.88 -16.65 5.17
N GLU A 211 -4.09 -16.14 5.44
CA GLU A 211 -5.04 -16.75 6.36
C GLU A 211 -6.32 -17.18 5.60
N SER A 212 -6.73 -18.45 5.78
CA SER A 212 -7.91 -19.00 5.10
C SER A 212 -9.25 -18.36 5.49
N SER A 213 -9.29 -17.64 6.62
CA SER A 213 -10.49 -16.98 7.15
C SER A 213 -10.79 -15.61 6.52
N GLU A 214 -9.84 -15.01 5.80
CA GLU A 214 -10.00 -13.66 5.23
C GLU A 214 -10.76 -13.62 3.90
N PHE A 215 -11.16 -14.77 3.36
CA PHE A 215 -11.83 -14.83 2.07
C PHE A 215 -13.35 -14.61 2.20
N PRO A 216 -13.92 -13.59 1.52
CA PRO A 216 -15.37 -13.49 1.40
C PRO A 216 -15.89 -14.68 0.58
N VAL A 217 -16.84 -15.41 1.15
CA VAL A 217 -17.35 -16.72 0.71
C VAL A 217 -18.04 -16.71 -0.68
N SER A 218 -18.15 -15.59 -1.38
CA SER A 218 -18.83 -15.52 -2.68
C SER A 218 -17.88 -15.20 -3.85
N LEU A 219 -17.39 -16.26 -4.49
CA LEU A 219 -16.89 -16.29 -5.88
C LEU A 219 -17.95 -15.91 -6.94
N GLU A 220 -19.13 -15.46 -6.50
CA GLU A 220 -20.32 -15.30 -7.33
C GLU A 220 -20.38 -13.94 -8.05
N ASN A 221 -19.73 -12.88 -7.53
CA ASN A 221 -20.02 -11.52 -7.99
C ASN A 221 -18.82 -10.64 -8.39
N THR A 222 -17.64 -11.22 -8.63
CA THR A 222 -16.48 -10.46 -9.15
C THR A 222 -16.11 -10.95 -10.55
N GLU A 223 -16.05 -10.04 -11.53
CA GLU A 223 -15.68 -10.32 -12.93
C GLU A 223 -14.34 -11.07 -13.04
N LEU A 224 -13.40 -10.81 -12.13
CA LEU A 224 -12.12 -11.50 -12.02
C LEU A 224 -12.24 -12.99 -11.62
N GLY A 225 -13.24 -13.33 -10.80
CA GLY A 225 -13.56 -14.72 -10.47
C GLY A 225 -14.02 -15.50 -11.70
N ASN A 226 -14.75 -14.86 -12.62
CA ASN A 226 -15.20 -15.48 -13.87
C ASN A 226 -14.07 -15.63 -14.92
N LEU A 227 -13.11 -14.71 -14.93
CA LEU A 227 -11.91 -14.80 -15.77
C LEU A 227 -10.95 -15.91 -15.31
N ILE A 228 -10.74 -16.05 -14.00
CA ILE A 228 -9.94 -17.15 -13.44
C ILE A 228 -10.69 -18.50 -13.60
N LYS A 229 -12.02 -18.53 -13.48
CA LYS A 229 -12.83 -19.69 -13.90
C LYS A 229 -12.57 -20.08 -15.36
N SER A 230 -12.37 -19.10 -16.25
CA SER A 230 -12.08 -19.33 -17.67
C SER A 230 -10.63 -19.82 -17.92
N GLU A 231 -9.65 -19.38 -17.14
CA GLU A 231 -8.27 -19.91 -17.18
C GLU A 231 -8.16 -21.31 -16.58
N ILE A 232 -8.91 -21.58 -15.51
CA ILE A 232 -8.97 -22.89 -14.83
C ILE A 232 -9.80 -23.92 -15.65
N LYS A 233 -10.57 -23.47 -16.64
CA LYS A 233 -11.40 -24.27 -17.56
C LYS A 233 -12.45 -25.18 -16.88
N GLU A 234 -13.02 -24.81 -15.73
CA GLU A 234 -14.05 -25.63 -15.08
C GLU A 234 -15.14 -24.80 -14.39
N ASP A 235 -16.40 -25.26 -14.56
CA ASP A 235 -17.57 -24.71 -13.88
C ASP A 235 -17.53 -25.07 -12.39
N VAL A 236 -17.69 -24.05 -11.53
CA VAL A 236 -17.46 -24.12 -10.07
C VAL A 236 -18.52 -24.94 -9.31
N GLU A 237 -19.57 -25.42 -9.98
CA GLU A 237 -20.73 -26.02 -9.32
C GLU A 237 -20.54 -27.48 -8.87
N GLU A 238 -19.50 -28.20 -9.32
CA GLU A 238 -19.28 -29.63 -8.97
C GLU A 238 -17.92 -29.93 -8.31
N MET A 239 -17.42 -29.05 -7.42
CA MET A 239 -16.01 -29.08 -7.00
C MET A 239 -15.71 -29.74 -5.64
N ASP A 240 -16.27 -30.94 -5.39
CA ASP A 240 -15.95 -31.73 -4.18
C ASP A 240 -14.93 -32.86 -4.39
N SER A 241 -14.35 -33.07 -5.59
CA SER A 241 -13.37 -34.18 -5.74
C SER A 241 -12.25 -34.08 -6.78
N VAL A 242 -12.20 -33.11 -7.69
CA VAL A 242 -11.10 -33.02 -8.68
C VAL A 242 -10.51 -31.61 -8.65
N ALA A 243 -9.23 -31.51 -8.26
CA ALA A 243 -8.49 -30.26 -8.35
C ALA A 243 -7.94 -30.13 -9.77
N SER A 244 -8.10 -28.96 -10.41
CA SER A 244 -7.49 -28.66 -11.71
C SER A 244 -5.98 -29.00 -11.68
N PRO A 245 -5.42 -29.62 -12.73
CA PRO A 245 -4.01 -30.06 -12.77
C PRO A 245 -3.03 -28.91 -12.54
N LEU A 246 -3.39 -27.68 -12.95
CA LEU A 246 -2.60 -26.47 -12.72
C LEU A 246 -2.50 -26.12 -11.22
N ILE A 247 -3.57 -26.34 -10.46
CA ILE A 247 -3.59 -26.10 -9.01
C ILE A 247 -2.78 -27.18 -8.29
N GLU A 248 -2.82 -28.43 -8.76
CA GLU A 248 -1.98 -29.49 -8.21
C GLU A 248 -0.49 -29.21 -8.43
N GLU A 249 -0.11 -28.78 -9.64
CA GLU A 249 1.26 -28.35 -9.96
C GLU A 249 1.69 -27.17 -9.08
N PHE A 250 0.83 -26.16 -8.94
CA PHE A 250 1.07 -25.02 -8.06
C PHE A 250 1.27 -25.41 -6.59
N LEU A 251 0.41 -26.25 -6.04
CA LEU A 251 0.54 -26.74 -4.68
C LEU A 251 1.79 -27.60 -4.50
N SER A 252 2.17 -28.40 -5.50
CA SER A 252 3.44 -29.15 -5.49
C SER A 252 4.62 -28.19 -5.44
N ARG A 253 4.62 -27.15 -6.27
CA ARG A 253 5.67 -26.14 -6.31
C ARG A 253 5.82 -25.40 -4.98
N LEU A 254 4.71 -25.04 -4.33
CA LEU A 254 4.76 -24.42 -3.00
C LEU A 254 5.37 -25.34 -1.94
N LYS A 255 5.10 -26.65 -1.98
CA LYS A 255 5.72 -27.63 -1.07
C LYS A 255 7.25 -27.69 -1.25
N GLU A 256 7.73 -27.56 -2.48
CA GLU A 256 9.18 -27.50 -2.78
C GLU A 256 9.82 -26.22 -2.26
N LEU A 257 9.15 -25.07 -2.41
CA LEU A 257 9.63 -23.77 -1.95
C LEU A 257 9.69 -23.67 -0.41
N PHE A 258 8.80 -24.38 0.29
CA PHE A 258 8.71 -24.35 1.75
C PHE A 258 8.78 -25.76 2.38
N PRO A 259 9.95 -26.43 2.31
CA PRO A 259 10.08 -27.82 2.76
C PRO A 259 9.94 -27.99 4.28
N GLN A 260 10.21 -26.94 5.06
CA GLN A 260 10.20 -27.00 6.53
C GLN A 260 8.84 -26.65 7.16
N ARG A 261 7.92 -26.05 6.39
CA ARG A 261 6.59 -25.68 6.89
C ARG A 261 5.55 -26.74 6.55
N ARG A 262 4.75 -27.10 7.55
CA ARG A 262 3.58 -27.98 7.35
C ARG A 262 2.42 -27.15 6.81
N TRP A 263 2.36 -26.99 5.50
CA TRP A 263 1.21 -26.41 4.83
C TRP A 263 0.10 -27.46 4.70
N CYS A 264 -1.03 -27.21 5.35
CA CYS A 264 -2.23 -28.05 5.24
C CYS A 264 -3.26 -27.35 4.35
N TYR A 265 -2.91 -27.08 3.09
CA TYR A 265 -3.88 -26.52 2.15
C TYR A 265 -4.84 -27.61 1.66
N LYS A 266 -6.14 -27.38 1.88
CA LYS A 266 -7.20 -28.07 1.15
C LYS A 266 -7.26 -27.54 -0.30
N PRO A 267 -7.79 -28.29 -1.28
CA PRO A 267 -7.92 -27.81 -2.67
C PRO A 267 -8.59 -26.43 -2.78
N LYS A 268 -9.68 -26.21 -2.03
CA LYS A 268 -10.39 -24.91 -1.96
C LYS A 268 -9.48 -23.76 -1.47
N SER A 269 -8.60 -24.03 -0.49
CA SER A 269 -7.63 -23.02 -0.04
C SER A 269 -6.45 -22.81 -0.99
N GLY A 270 -6.15 -23.79 -1.85
CA GLY A 270 -5.10 -23.66 -2.87
C GLY A 270 -5.52 -22.73 -4.01
N ILE A 271 -6.76 -22.87 -4.48
CA ILE A 271 -7.38 -21.95 -5.46
C ILE A 271 -7.41 -20.54 -4.87
N GLU A 272 -7.75 -20.43 -3.60
CA GLU A 272 -7.83 -19.13 -2.92
C GLU A 272 -6.47 -18.43 -2.84
N LEU A 273 -5.43 -19.17 -2.45
CA LEU A 273 -4.07 -18.66 -2.44
C LEU A 273 -3.63 -18.23 -3.85
N TYR A 274 -3.92 -19.02 -4.89
CA TYR A 274 -3.60 -18.67 -6.27
C TYR A 274 -4.28 -17.37 -6.71
N TYR A 275 -5.57 -17.21 -6.42
CA TYR A 275 -6.33 -15.99 -6.69
C TYR A 275 -5.70 -14.77 -5.99
N ARG A 276 -5.36 -14.93 -4.71
CA ARG A 276 -4.73 -13.86 -3.93
C ARG A 276 -3.36 -13.48 -4.50
N LEU A 277 -2.56 -14.45 -4.96
CA LEU A 277 -1.29 -14.17 -5.62
C LEU A 277 -1.46 -13.47 -6.95
N HIS A 278 -2.44 -13.88 -7.76
CA HIS A 278 -2.75 -13.23 -9.03
C HIS A 278 -3.12 -11.76 -8.83
N LEU A 279 -4.03 -11.48 -7.89
CA LEU A 279 -4.41 -10.12 -7.51
C LEU A 279 -3.21 -9.34 -6.94
N ALA A 280 -2.39 -9.97 -6.10
CA ALA A 280 -1.18 -9.36 -5.57
C ALA A 280 -0.20 -8.97 -6.68
N THR A 281 0.03 -9.84 -7.67
CA THR A 281 0.89 -9.50 -8.81
C THR A 281 0.33 -8.32 -9.60
N ILE A 282 -0.97 -8.30 -9.90
CA ILE A 282 -1.59 -7.17 -10.61
C ILE A 282 -1.42 -5.86 -9.81
N THR A 283 -1.80 -5.87 -8.53
CA THR A 283 -1.72 -4.67 -7.66
C THR A 283 -0.28 -4.15 -7.50
N PHE A 284 0.72 -5.03 -7.55
CA PHE A 284 2.14 -4.67 -7.53
C PHE A 284 2.64 -4.14 -8.88
N LEU A 285 2.27 -4.78 -10.00
CA LEU A 285 2.77 -4.45 -11.33
C LEU A 285 2.12 -3.21 -11.95
N ARG A 286 0.84 -2.93 -11.67
CA ARG A 286 0.13 -1.75 -12.19
C ARG A 286 0.91 -0.43 -11.96
N PRO A 287 1.30 -0.07 -10.72
CA PRO A 287 2.05 1.15 -10.48
C PRO A 287 3.50 1.11 -11.02
N LEU A 288 4.11 -0.08 -11.14
CA LEU A 288 5.42 -0.23 -11.80
C LEU A 288 5.33 -0.02 -13.32
N ALA A 289 4.24 -0.43 -13.96
CA ALA A 289 3.98 -0.15 -15.36
C ALA A 289 3.84 1.36 -15.61
N ILE A 290 3.20 2.10 -14.69
CA ILE A 290 3.14 3.56 -14.74
C ILE A 290 4.56 4.15 -14.62
N LEU A 291 5.36 3.69 -13.64
CA LEU A 291 6.76 4.13 -13.48
C LEU A 291 7.56 3.91 -14.77
N TYR A 292 7.50 2.70 -15.32
CA TYR A 292 8.20 2.31 -16.54
C TYR A 292 7.78 3.19 -17.73
N ASN A 293 6.49 3.47 -17.90
CA ASN A 293 5.99 4.37 -18.94
C ASN A 293 6.51 5.80 -18.76
N CYS A 294 6.49 6.34 -17.53
CA CYS A 294 6.96 7.70 -17.25
C CYS A 294 8.47 7.86 -17.52
N ILE A 295 9.25 6.82 -17.25
CA ILE A 295 10.70 6.80 -17.48
C ILE A 295 11.00 6.62 -18.98
N THR A 296 10.50 5.55 -19.59
CA THR A 296 10.92 5.11 -20.93
C THR A 296 10.11 5.71 -22.07
N LEU A 297 8.89 6.20 -21.80
CA LEU A 297 7.88 6.58 -22.80
C LEU A 297 7.47 5.47 -23.77
N VAL A 298 7.81 4.21 -23.50
CA VAL A 298 7.36 3.10 -24.33
C VAL A 298 5.83 3.03 -24.25
N PRO A 299 5.11 3.05 -25.39
CA PRO A 299 3.66 3.04 -25.37
C PRO A 299 3.13 1.72 -24.77
N PRO A 300 2.14 1.78 -23.88
CA PRO A 300 1.56 0.59 -23.25
C PRO A 300 0.69 -0.20 -24.27
N PRO A 301 0.56 -1.53 -24.10
CA PRO A 301 -0.37 -2.36 -24.87
C PRO A 301 -1.82 -1.83 -24.82
N GLU A 302 -2.57 -1.98 -25.92
CA GLU A 302 -3.97 -1.55 -26.01
C GLU A 302 -4.87 -2.23 -24.99
N SER A 303 -4.58 -3.48 -24.60
CA SER A 303 -5.33 -4.20 -23.57
C SER A 303 -5.24 -3.55 -22.18
N LEU A 304 -4.18 -2.80 -21.88
CA LEU A 304 -4.08 -2.04 -20.62
C LEU A 304 -4.88 -0.71 -20.66
N LYS A 305 -5.48 -0.39 -21.81
CA LYS A 305 -6.40 0.75 -21.98
C LYS A 305 -7.87 0.35 -21.84
N ASP A 306 -8.14 -0.93 -21.58
CA ASP A 306 -9.48 -1.45 -21.33
C ASP A 306 -9.54 -2.02 -19.91
N PRO A 307 -10.36 -1.45 -18.99
CA PRO A 307 -10.46 -1.93 -17.62
C PRO A 307 -11.24 -3.25 -17.51
N SER A 308 -11.96 -3.69 -18.55
CA SER A 308 -12.74 -4.93 -18.54
C SER A 308 -11.90 -6.19 -18.78
N LEU A 309 -10.68 -6.02 -19.30
CA LEU A 309 -9.77 -7.12 -19.59
C LEU A 309 -8.87 -7.40 -18.40
N ASP A 310 -8.49 -8.67 -18.23
CA ASP A 310 -7.50 -9.02 -17.23
C ASP A 310 -6.14 -8.37 -17.54
N GLY A 311 -5.57 -7.75 -16.51
CA GLY A 311 -4.35 -6.97 -16.62
C GLY A 311 -3.09 -7.81 -16.51
N PHE A 312 -3.14 -9.05 -16.02
CA PHE A 312 -1.95 -9.81 -15.62
C PHE A 312 -0.98 -10.07 -16.78
N VAL A 313 -1.42 -10.80 -17.81
CA VAL A 313 -0.55 -11.14 -18.96
C VAL A 313 -0.04 -9.89 -19.69
N PRO A 314 -0.88 -8.88 -19.99
CA PRO A 314 -0.39 -7.64 -20.59
C PRO A 314 0.61 -6.85 -19.73
N LEU A 315 0.43 -6.81 -18.40
CA LEU A 315 1.38 -6.17 -17.48
C LEU A 315 2.71 -6.91 -17.47
N CYS A 316 2.69 -8.24 -17.35
CA CYS A 316 3.90 -9.06 -17.39
C CYS A 316 4.65 -8.86 -18.72
N ARG A 317 3.95 -8.92 -19.85
CA ARG A 317 4.55 -8.69 -21.17
C ARG A 317 5.15 -7.29 -21.32
N TYR A 318 4.44 -6.25 -20.86
CA TYR A 318 4.92 -4.87 -20.95
C TYR A 318 6.18 -4.63 -20.12
N LEU A 319 6.27 -5.28 -18.96
CA LEU A 319 7.39 -5.18 -18.03
C LEU A 319 8.49 -6.24 -18.27
N GLY A 320 8.36 -7.11 -19.28
CA GLY A 320 9.35 -8.15 -19.59
C GLY A 320 9.40 -9.31 -18.60
N LEU A 321 8.31 -9.58 -17.88
CA LEU A 321 8.17 -10.67 -16.92
C LEU A 321 7.49 -11.91 -17.54
N PRO A 322 7.69 -13.11 -16.95
CA PRO A 322 7.00 -14.33 -17.36
C PRO A 322 5.47 -14.18 -17.28
N SER A 323 4.74 -14.89 -18.16
CA SER A 323 3.28 -14.76 -18.30
C SER A 323 2.48 -15.65 -17.35
N THR A 324 3.12 -16.37 -16.43
CA THR A 324 2.45 -17.19 -15.42
C THR A 324 3.11 -17.03 -14.05
N ILE A 325 2.31 -17.16 -12.98
CA ILE A 325 2.81 -17.11 -11.59
C ILE A 325 3.81 -18.24 -11.31
N LEU A 326 3.59 -19.43 -11.90
CA LEU A 326 4.47 -20.58 -11.75
C LEU A 326 5.87 -20.31 -12.30
N GLU A 327 5.98 -19.67 -13.48
CA GLU A 327 7.26 -19.27 -14.05
C GLU A 327 7.95 -18.17 -13.23
N ILE A 328 7.17 -17.23 -12.67
CA ILE A 328 7.71 -16.18 -11.77
C ILE A 328 8.33 -16.81 -10.52
N LEU A 329 7.66 -17.81 -9.94
CA LEU A 329 8.11 -18.58 -8.77
C LEU A 329 9.07 -19.75 -9.12
N GLY A 330 9.40 -19.89 -10.40
CA GLY A 330 10.30 -20.91 -10.93
C GLY A 330 11.77 -20.50 -10.85
N GLY A 331 12.65 -21.49 -10.75
CA GLY A 331 14.11 -21.31 -10.77
C GLY A 331 14.80 -21.67 -9.45
N VAL A 332 16.07 -22.05 -9.57
CA VAL A 332 16.91 -22.48 -8.43
C VAL A 332 17.22 -21.31 -7.51
N GLU A 333 17.40 -20.12 -8.07
CA GLU A 333 17.65 -18.88 -7.35
C GLU A 333 16.45 -18.48 -6.48
N VAL A 334 15.22 -18.63 -7.01
CA VAL A 334 13.99 -18.38 -6.25
C VAL A 334 13.86 -19.35 -5.08
N GLU A 335 14.18 -20.63 -5.28
CA GLU A 335 14.19 -21.62 -4.20
C GLU A 335 15.19 -21.28 -3.10
N GLN A 336 16.39 -20.82 -3.47
CA GLN A 336 17.41 -20.39 -2.52
C GLN A 336 16.93 -19.17 -1.72
N LEU A 337 16.34 -18.17 -2.37
CA LEU A 337 15.77 -16.99 -1.72
C LEU A 337 14.64 -17.38 -0.75
N PHE A 338 13.71 -18.23 -1.16
CA PHE A 338 12.61 -18.70 -0.31
C PHE A 338 13.12 -19.47 0.91
N ARG A 339 14.11 -20.36 0.73
CA ARG A 339 14.75 -21.07 1.85
C ARG A 339 15.41 -20.11 2.81
N MET A 340 16.17 -19.14 2.30
CA MET A 340 16.85 -18.13 3.10
C MET A 340 15.84 -17.27 3.89
N TRP A 341 14.82 -16.72 3.23
CA TRP A 341 13.81 -15.90 3.89
C TRP A 341 12.99 -16.69 4.92
N SER A 342 12.67 -17.95 4.63
CA SER A 342 11.98 -18.85 5.56
C SER A 342 12.78 -19.09 6.85
N GLN A 343 14.11 -19.19 6.75
CA GLN A 343 14.99 -19.40 7.91
C GLN A 343 15.13 -18.16 8.79
N CYS A 344 14.93 -16.97 8.23
CA CYS A 344 15.08 -15.68 8.94
C CYS A 344 13.79 -15.24 9.66
N GLN A 345 12.71 -16.02 9.53
CA GLN A 345 11.43 -15.71 10.17
C GLN A 345 11.26 -16.49 11.47
N THR A 346 10.99 -15.77 12.56
CA THR A 346 10.43 -16.37 13.77
C THR A 346 8.98 -16.76 13.50
N LEU A 347 8.61 -18.01 13.75
CA LEU A 347 7.24 -18.49 13.61
C LEU A 347 6.26 -17.60 14.42
N PRO A 348 5.01 -17.41 13.96
CA PRO A 348 4.01 -16.55 14.62
C PRO A 348 3.71 -16.94 16.08
N THR A 349 4.14 -18.12 16.53
CA THR A 349 3.90 -18.64 17.88
C THR A 349 4.77 -17.99 18.97
N GLU A 350 5.82 -17.23 18.61
CA GLU A 350 6.79 -16.66 19.58
C GLU A 350 6.92 -15.13 19.53
N SER A 351 6.08 -14.40 18.79
CA SER A 351 6.11 -12.94 18.80
C SER A 351 5.50 -12.38 20.10
N VAL A 352 6.36 -11.85 20.96
CA VAL A 352 6.07 -11.22 22.27
C VAL A 352 5.11 -10.03 22.18
N ASN A 353 4.90 -9.47 20.98
CA ASN A 353 3.91 -8.45 20.70
C ASN A 353 2.91 -9.04 19.70
N ASN A 354 1.62 -9.03 20.02
CA ASN A 354 0.48 -9.42 19.15
C ASN A 354 0.36 -8.51 17.90
N GLU A 355 1.45 -8.24 17.18
CA GLU A 355 1.44 -7.57 15.89
C GLU A 355 1.02 -8.59 14.83
N ILE A 356 -0.30 -8.65 14.60
CA ILE A 356 -0.88 -9.44 13.51
C ILE A 356 -0.22 -8.96 12.21
N PRO A 357 0.43 -9.86 11.43
CA PRO A 357 0.98 -9.52 10.13
C PRO A 357 -0.11 -8.84 9.28
N ARG A 358 0.19 -7.69 8.67
CA ARG A 358 -0.78 -7.04 7.78
C ARG A 358 -1.06 -7.97 6.60
N SER A 359 -2.32 -8.27 6.36
CA SER A 359 -2.71 -9.06 5.19
C SER A 359 -2.40 -8.31 3.90
N LEU A 360 -1.65 -8.97 3.02
CA LEU A 360 -1.33 -8.49 1.67
C LEU A 360 -2.19 -9.20 0.62
N PRO A 361 -2.56 -8.57 -0.50
CA PRO A 361 -2.26 -7.19 -0.88
C PRO A 361 -3.02 -6.16 -0.04
N ILE A 362 -2.45 -4.96 0.12
CA ILE A 362 -3.11 -3.87 0.84
C ILE A 362 -4.36 -3.47 0.07
N LYS A 363 -5.53 -3.63 0.70
CA LYS A 363 -6.81 -3.21 0.12
C LYS A 363 -7.00 -1.71 0.33
N VAL A 364 -7.58 -1.06 -0.66
CA VAL A 364 -8.00 0.34 -0.55
C VAL A 364 -9.02 0.46 0.57
N ASN A 365 -8.88 1.48 1.41
CA ASN A 365 -9.88 1.73 2.44
C ASN A 365 -11.24 1.99 1.76
N LYS A 366 -12.31 1.44 2.33
CA LYS A 366 -13.68 1.66 1.86
C LYS A 366 -14.51 2.18 3.02
N LEU A 367 -15.60 2.87 2.69
CA LEU A 367 -16.66 3.09 3.67
C LEU A 367 -17.31 1.74 4.00
N ILE A 368 -18.02 1.66 5.12
CA ILE A 368 -18.69 0.43 5.55
C ILE A 368 -19.69 -0.06 4.50
N ASP A 369 -19.88 -1.36 4.40
CA ASP A 369 -20.99 -1.88 3.60
C ASP A 369 -22.31 -1.55 4.29
N LEU A 370 -23.18 -0.84 3.56
CA LEU A 370 -24.51 -0.48 4.03
C LEU A 370 -25.54 -1.56 3.63
N PRO A 371 -26.53 -1.87 4.48
CA PRO A 371 -27.63 -2.79 4.11
C PRO A 371 -28.41 -2.31 2.88
N GLU A 372 -28.93 -3.25 2.09
CA GLU A 372 -29.74 -2.90 0.92
C GLU A 372 -31.11 -2.31 1.31
N ASP A 373 -31.71 -2.79 2.40
CA ASP A 373 -32.95 -2.26 2.97
C ASP A 373 -32.65 -1.29 4.12
N PHE A 374 -33.17 -0.06 4.03
CA PHE A 374 -33.03 0.93 5.10
C PHE A 374 -33.67 0.47 6.41
N GLY A 375 -34.69 -0.39 6.36
CA GLY A 375 -35.35 -0.95 7.55
C GLY A 375 -34.36 -1.62 8.51
N GLU A 376 -33.29 -2.22 7.99
CA GLU A 376 -32.23 -2.81 8.82
C GLU A 376 -31.47 -1.76 9.63
N LEU A 377 -31.14 -0.60 9.03
CA LEU A 377 -30.53 0.52 9.74
C LEU A 377 -31.46 1.03 10.85
N VAL A 378 -32.76 1.15 10.57
CA VAL A 378 -33.76 1.57 11.58
C VAL A 378 -33.78 0.59 12.75
N ASN A 379 -33.78 -0.71 12.47
CA ASN A 379 -33.72 -1.75 13.51
C ASN A 379 -32.43 -1.67 14.34
N MET A 380 -31.29 -1.37 13.72
CA MET A 380 -30.04 -1.11 14.45
C MET A 380 -30.15 0.12 15.35
N SER A 381 -30.79 1.18 14.87
CA SER A 381 -30.98 2.41 15.64
C SER A 381 -31.90 2.24 16.87
N VAL A 382 -32.87 1.32 16.80
CA VAL A 382 -33.74 0.98 17.93
C VAL A 382 -32.97 0.21 19.01
N ARG A 383 -32.02 -0.64 18.60
CA ARG A 383 -31.14 -1.41 19.51
C ARG A 383 -30.06 -0.55 20.16
N PHE A 384 -29.77 0.61 19.58
CA PHE A 384 -28.75 1.52 20.11
C PHE A 384 -29.15 2.07 21.48
N ARG A 385 -28.19 2.05 22.41
CA ARG A 385 -28.30 2.61 23.76
C ARG A 385 -27.17 3.61 23.95
N CYS A 386 -27.51 4.81 24.42
CA CYS A 386 -26.49 5.80 24.74
C CYS A 386 -25.61 5.28 25.88
N PRO A 387 -24.27 5.33 25.77
CA PRO A 387 -23.38 4.82 26.81
C PRO A 387 -23.46 5.62 28.12
N ILE A 388 -23.91 6.88 28.07
CA ILE A 388 -23.94 7.78 29.22
C ILE A 388 -25.32 7.84 29.89
N ILE A 389 -26.40 7.94 29.10
CA ILE A 389 -27.76 8.14 29.64
C ILE A 389 -28.66 6.90 29.46
N GLY A 390 -28.26 5.92 28.65
CA GLY A 390 -29.04 4.71 28.39
C GLY A 390 -30.14 4.93 27.33
N GLU A 391 -31.40 4.74 27.71
CA GLU A 391 -32.54 4.73 26.78
C GLU A 391 -33.37 6.02 26.90
N LEU A 392 -33.22 6.93 25.93
CA LEU A 392 -34.04 8.14 25.78
C LEU A 392 -34.58 8.26 24.37
N THR A 393 -35.85 8.65 24.25
CA THR A 393 -36.57 8.83 22.98
C THR A 393 -36.06 10.00 22.13
N THR A 394 -35.36 10.96 22.73
CA THR A 394 -34.86 12.20 22.10
C THR A 394 -33.49 12.06 21.42
N MET A 395 -32.84 10.89 21.50
CA MET A 395 -31.52 10.69 20.90
C MET A 395 -31.60 10.62 19.38
N VAL A 396 -30.59 11.17 18.70
CA VAL A 396 -30.40 11.09 17.25
C VAL A 396 -29.29 10.07 16.94
N PRO A 397 -29.63 8.78 16.79
CA PRO A 397 -28.63 7.75 16.47
C PRO A 397 -28.04 7.99 15.08
N THR A 398 -26.72 8.06 15.05
CA THR A 398 -25.94 8.48 13.88
C THR A 398 -24.80 7.50 13.63
N LEU A 399 -24.75 6.94 12.43
CA LEU A 399 -23.77 5.94 12.02
C LEU A 399 -22.57 6.62 11.36
N CYS A 400 -21.35 6.37 11.87
CA CYS A 400 -20.13 6.77 11.17
C CYS A 400 -19.90 5.84 9.97
N LEU A 401 -19.96 6.38 8.75
CA LEU A 401 -19.82 5.56 7.54
C LEU A 401 -18.39 5.06 7.32
N CYS A 402 -17.43 5.60 8.07
CA CYS A 402 -16.04 5.22 7.89
C CYS A 402 -15.60 4.07 8.80
N CYS A 403 -16.25 3.86 9.96
CA CYS A 403 -15.91 2.77 10.90
C CYS A 403 -17.08 1.93 11.39
N GLY A 404 -18.32 2.33 11.13
CA GLY A 404 -19.53 1.59 11.52
C GLY A 404 -20.03 1.81 12.94
N THR A 405 -19.35 2.64 13.73
CA THR A 405 -19.82 2.95 15.09
C THR A 405 -21.07 3.84 15.05
N ILE A 406 -22.10 3.48 15.83
CA ILE A 406 -23.28 4.31 16.06
C ILE A 406 -23.05 5.21 17.27
N LEU A 407 -23.33 6.50 17.11
CA LEU A 407 -23.09 7.56 18.08
C LEU A 407 -24.37 8.39 18.28
N CYS A 408 -24.42 9.13 19.39
CA CYS A 408 -25.44 10.17 19.57
C CYS A 408 -25.01 11.42 18.80
N SER A 409 -25.89 12.01 18.00
CA SER A 409 -25.63 13.33 17.39
C SER A 409 -26.57 14.38 17.94
N HIS A 410 -26.10 15.64 17.95
CA HIS A 410 -26.91 16.82 18.26
C HIS A 410 -27.67 16.68 19.60
N SER A 411 -26.97 16.10 20.58
CA SER A 411 -27.48 15.73 21.90
C SER A 411 -26.41 16.03 22.95
N TYR A 412 -26.80 16.68 24.04
CA TYR A 412 -25.88 17.02 25.15
C TYR A 412 -25.39 15.82 25.97
N CYS A 413 -25.90 14.62 25.67
CA CYS A 413 -25.68 13.42 26.48
C CYS A 413 -24.26 12.86 26.41
N CYS A 414 -23.58 13.04 25.28
CA CYS A 414 -22.27 12.46 25.00
C CYS A 414 -21.23 13.53 24.68
N GLU A 415 -21.39 14.72 25.27
CA GLU A 415 -20.39 15.77 25.13
C GLU A 415 -19.13 15.43 25.91
N THR A 416 -17.98 15.59 25.26
CA THR A 416 -16.68 15.41 25.86
C THR A 416 -15.94 16.75 25.83
N GLU A 417 -15.33 17.12 26.95
CA GLU A 417 -14.53 18.34 27.03
C GLU A 417 -13.10 18.06 26.60
N VAL A 418 -12.66 18.70 25.52
CA VAL A 418 -11.31 18.58 24.96
C VAL A 418 -10.71 19.98 24.89
N VAL A 419 -9.63 20.22 25.65
CA VAL A 419 -8.93 21.53 25.69
C VAL A 419 -9.89 22.69 26.02
N GLY A 420 -10.78 22.51 27.00
CA GLY A 420 -11.73 23.54 27.45
C GLY A 420 -12.90 23.83 26.49
N LYS A 421 -13.03 23.07 25.39
CA LYS A 421 -14.18 23.13 24.46
C LYS A 421 -15.01 21.86 24.60
N LYS A 422 -16.33 22.00 24.66
CA LYS A 422 -17.27 20.87 24.65
C LYS A 422 -17.51 20.43 23.21
N MET A 423 -17.23 19.16 22.93
CA MET A 423 -17.45 18.55 21.62
C MET A 423 -18.53 17.47 21.75
N GLY A 424 -19.49 17.44 20.84
CA GLY A 424 -20.45 16.36 20.68
C GLY A 424 -19.77 15.04 20.31
N ALA A 425 -20.51 13.92 20.37
CA ALA A 425 -19.89 12.61 20.18
C ALA A 425 -19.39 12.36 18.76
N CYS A 426 -20.05 12.88 17.72
CA CYS A 426 -19.55 12.72 16.35
C CYS A 426 -18.32 13.60 16.12
N ALA A 427 -18.35 14.84 16.63
CA ALA A 427 -17.22 15.76 16.63
C ALA A 427 -15.99 15.21 17.38
N TYR A 428 -16.18 14.59 18.54
CA TYR A 428 -15.12 13.93 19.29
C TYR A 428 -14.61 12.67 18.58
N HIS A 429 -15.52 11.86 18.01
CA HIS A 429 -15.14 10.67 17.26
C HIS A 429 -14.31 10.98 16.02
N LEU A 430 -14.61 12.09 15.34
CA LEU A 430 -13.88 12.55 14.16
C LEU A 430 -12.37 12.64 14.39
N SER A 431 -11.94 13.19 15.54
CA SER A 431 -10.53 13.37 15.87
C SER A 431 -9.78 12.05 16.08
N HIS A 432 -10.48 10.98 16.45
CA HIS A 432 -9.91 9.65 16.68
C HIS A 432 -10.01 8.74 15.46
N CYS A 433 -11.07 8.89 14.65
CA CYS A 433 -11.37 7.96 13.57
C CYS A 433 -10.66 8.32 12.26
N HIS A 434 -10.77 9.59 11.83
CA HIS A 434 -10.31 10.04 10.51
C HIS A 434 -9.52 11.36 10.53
N GLY A 435 -9.34 11.95 11.72
CA GLY A 435 -8.46 13.08 11.98
C GLY A 435 -9.04 14.44 11.58
N SER A 436 -9.47 14.62 10.33
CA SER A 436 -9.87 15.94 9.80
C SER A 436 -11.22 15.98 9.08
N THR A 437 -11.69 14.89 8.50
CA THR A 437 -12.98 14.80 7.78
C THR A 437 -13.76 13.55 8.15
N GLY A 438 -15.09 13.63 8.18
CA GLY A 438 -15.95 12.50 8.55
C GLY A 438 -17.31 12.53 7.88
N ILE A 439 -17.86 11.35 7.65
CA ILE A 439 -19.16 11.15 7.02
C ILE A 439 -20.07 10.39 7.98
N PHE A 440 -21.23 10.98 8.26
CA PHE A 440 -22.16 10.47 9.25
C PHE A 440 -23.56 10.36 8.68
N LEU A 441 -24.23 9.23 8.90
CA LEU A 441 -25.61 8.97 8.49
C LEU A 441 -26.54 9.03 9.70
N ARG A 442 -27.45 10.01 9.72
CA ARG A 442 -28.55 10.08 10.69
C ARG A 442 -29.65 9.12 10.27
N ILE A 443 -29.84 8.08 11.06
CA ILE A 443 -30.73 6.97 10.69
C ILE A 443 -32.20 7.42 10.70
N ARG A 444 -32.63 8.17 11.72
CA ARG A 444 -34.04 8.61 11.83
C ARG A 444 -34.44 9.67 10.80
N GLU A 445 -33.49 10.44 10.32
CA GLU A 445 -33.72 11.54 9.38
C GLU A 445 -33.44 11.15 7.93
N CYS A 446 -32.88 9.95 7.67
CA CYS A 446 -32.40 9.55 6.35
C CYS A 446 -31.54 10.64 5.68
N GLN A 447 -30.61 11.21 6.44
CA GLN A 447 -29.74 12.29 5.99
C GLN A 447 -28.31 12.01 6.36
N ILE A 448 -27.39 12.39 5.46
CA ILE A 448 -25.97 12.38 5.73
C ILE A 448 -25.53 13.79 6.07
N PHE A 449 -24.54 13.90 6.94
CA PHE A 449 -23.80 15.14 7.08
C PHE A 449 -22.31 14.88 7.03
N PHE A 450 -21.60 15.85 6.46
CA PHE A 450 -20.15 15.89 6.43
C PHE A 450 -19.66 16.78 7.56
N LEU A 451 -18.60 16.35 8.24
CA LEU A 451 -17.86 17.18 9.20
C LEU A 451 -16.44 17.38 8.70
N TYR A 452 -15.93 18.60 8.90
CA TYR A 452 -14.57 19.00 8.59
C TYR A 452 -14.01 19.87 9.72
N ILE A 453 -12.82 19.53 10.20
CA ILE A 453 -12.09 20.33 11.20
C ILE A 453 -11.28 21.40 10.46
N ALA A 454 -11.71 22.65 10.58
CA ALA A 454 -11.07 23.83 10.03
C ALA A 454 -10.33 24.58 11.15
N GLY A 455 -9.08 24.20 11.40
CA GLY A 455 -8.27 24.74 12.49
C GLY A 455 -8.89 24.39 13.85
N GLU A 456 -9.33 25.42 14.59
CA GLU A 456 -9.95 25.28 15.91
C GLU A 456 -11.48 25.14 15.89
N SER A 457 -12.09 25.18 14.70
CA SER A 457 -13.54 25.14 14.52
C SER A 457 -13.97 23.91 13.71
N ILE A 458 -15.17 23.40 14.01
CA ILE A 458 -15.80 22.33 13.22
C ILE A 458 -16.82 22.97 12.30
N ARG A 459 -16.80 22.54 11.04
CA ARG A 459 -17.76 22.93 10.02
C ARG A 459 -18.42 21.69 9.47
N GLY A 460 -19.64 21.83 8.96
CA GLY A 460 -20.33 20.73 8.32
C GLY A 460 -21.39 21.15 7.33
N CYS A 461 -21.88 20.18 6.57
CA CYS A 461 -23.00 20.39 5.66
C CYS A 461 -23.87 19.14 5.59
N PHE A 462 -25.18 19.34 5.37
CA PHE A 462 -26.12 18.25 5.16
C PHE A 462 -26.21 17.84 3.69
N LYS A 463 -26.42 16.55 3.46
CA LYS A 463 -26.67 15.90 2.17
C LYS A 463 -27.76 14.84 2.32
N ASN A 464 -28.39 14.48 1.21
CA ASN A 464 -29.32 13.36 1.21
C ASN A 464 -28.57 12.05 1.40
N ALA A 465 -29.17 11.11 2.12
CA ALA A 465 -28.63 9.76 2.22
C ALA A 465 -28.72 9.02 0.87
N PRO A 466 -27.88 7.99 0.62
CA PRO A 466 -27.86 7.21 -0.61
C PRO A 466 -29.01 6.20 -0.68
N TYR A 467 -30.18 6.55 -0.15
CA TYR A 467 -31.36 5.69 -0.12
C TYR A 467 -32.51 6.35 -0.85
N VAL A 468 -33.13 5.59 -1.75
CA VAL A 468 -34.20 6.07 -2.62
C VAL A 468 -35.37 5.09 -2.61
N ASP A 469 -36.56 5.60 -2.89
CA ASP A 469 -37.73 4.76 -3.12
C ASP A 469 -37.76 4.16 -4.55
N GLU A 470 -38.83 3.47 -4.88
CA GLU A 470 -39.04 2.83 -6.21
C GLU A 470 -39.02 3.83 -7.38
N PHE A 471 -39.26 5.11 -7.11
CA PHE A 471 -39.22 6.19 -8.11
C PHE A 471 -37.87 6.90 -8.17
N GLY A 472 -36.89 6.47 -7.36
CA GLY A 472 -35.56 7.08 -7.32
C GLY A 472 -35.50 8.37 -6.49
N GLU A 473 -36.53 8.66 -5.69
CA GLU A 473 -36.57 9.87 -4.86
C GLU A 473 -36.16 9.58 -3.41
N THR A 474 -35.48 10.55 -2.79
CA THR A 474 -35.11 10.50 -1.38
C THR A 474 -36.26 11.00 -0.49
N ASP A 475 -36.48 10.41 0.69
CA ASP A 475 -37.49 10.87 1.66
C ASP A 475 -36.87 11.24 3.02
N PRO A 476 -36.24 12.44 3.13
CA PRO A 476 -35.66 12.89 4.40
C PRO A 476 -36.72 13.00 5.50
N GLY A 477 -36.47 12.29 6.60
CA GLY A 477 -37.37 12.23 7.75
C GLY A 477 -38.63 11.39 7.53
N PHE A 478 -38.67 10.51 6.53
CA PHE A 478 -39.76 9.55 6.30
C PHE A 478 -41.15 10.20 6.21
N ARG A 479 -41.27 11.33 5.52
CA ARG A 479 -42.54 12.07 5.46
C ARG A 479 -43.58 11.32 4.63
N ARG A 480 -43.13 10.57 3.62
CA ARG A 480 -43.99 9.76 2.74
C ARG A 480 -44.17 8.35 3.27
N GLY A 481 -43.17 7.83 3.99
CA GLY A 481 -43.21 6.49 4.59
C GLY A 481 -42.99 5.36 3.57
N ASN A 482 -42.45 5.67 2.39
CA ASN A 482 -42.12 4.67 1.38
C ASN A 482 -40.92 3.83 1.83
N PRO A 483 -40.89 2.52 1.50
CA PRO A 483 -39.70 1.72 1.69
C PRO A 483 -38.57 2.26 0.81
N MET A 484 -37.36 2.38 1.38
CA MET A 484 -36.20 2.90 0.68
C MET A 484 -35.11 1.84 0.57
N ARG A 485 -34.44 1.82 -0.56
CA ARG A 485 -33.33 0.90 -0.85
C ARG A 485 -32.05 1.66 -1.14
N LEU A 486 -30.92 1.03 -0.83
CA LEU A 486 -29.60 1.58 -1.09
C LEU A 486 -29.37 1.74 -2.59
N ASN A 487 -29.14 2.99 -3.02
CA ASN A 487 -28.68 3.28 -4.36
C ASN A 487 -27.14 3.18 -4.38
N LYS A 488 -26.61 2.11 -4.97
CA LYS A 488 -25.17 1.82 -5.04
C LYS A 488 -24.39 2.92 -5.75
N GLU A 489 -24.96 3.60 -6.74
CA GLU A 489 -24.31 4.70 -7.45
C GLU A 489 -24.19 5.97 -6.61
N LEU A 490 -25.23 6.32 -5.84
CA LEU A 490 -25.18 7.46 -4.92
C LEU A 490 -24.19 7.19 -3.79
N TYR A 491 -24.16 5.97 -3.28
CA TYR A 491 -23.21 5.60 -2.24
C TYR A 491 -21.77 5.61 -2.76
N TRP A 492 -21.56 5.09 -3.97
CA TRP A 492 -20.29 5.16 -4.66
C TRP A 492 -19.79 6.60 -4.84
N LYS A 493 -20.66 7.55 -5.20
CA LYS A 493 -20.30 8.97 -5.30
C LYS A 493 -19.78 9.53 -3.97
N ILE A 494 -20.41 9.18 -2.85
CA ILE A 494 -19.97 9.59 -1.50
C ILE A 494 -18.61 8.98 -1.17
N GLN A 495 -18.44 7.68 -1.43
CA GLN A 495 -17.18 6.98 -1.23
C GLN A 495 -16.06 7.58 -2.09
N ARG A 496 -16.36 7.92 -3.34
CA ARG A 496 -15.43 8.61 -4.25
C ARG A 496 -15.00 9.96 -3.70
N GLN A 497 -15.95 10.81 -3.27
CA GLN A 497 -15.61 12.11 -2.65
C GLN A 497 -14.72 11.95 -1.41
N TRP A 498 -14.97 10.90 -0.62
CA TRP A 498 -14.14 10.58 0.54
C TRP A 498 -12.72 10.13 0.14
N LEU A 499 -12.60 9.23 -0.83
CA LEU A 499 -11.31 8.75 -1.34
C LEU A 499 -10.46 9.89 -1.91
N HIS A 500 -11.08 10.81 -2.64
CA HIS A 500 -10.44 11.99 -3.23
C HIS A 500 -10.16 13.13 -2.23
N GLN A 501 -10.53 12.95 -0.95
CA GLN A 501 -10.42 14.00 0.08
C GLN A 501 -11.17 15.30 -0.25
N GLU A 502 -12.22 15.22 -1.08
CA GLU A 502 -13.03 16.37 -1.54
C GLU A 502 -14.04 16.86 -0.50
N ILE A 503 -14.20 16.16 0.63
CA ILE A 503 -15.19 16.49 1.66
C ILE A 503 -14.96 17.90 2.22
N ALA A 504 -13.71 18.28 2.47
CA ALA A 504 -13.40 19.60 3.02
C ALA A 504 -13.80 20.72 2.05
N GLU A 505 -13.50 20.54 0.77
CA GLU A 505 -13.90 21.48 -0.29
C GLU A 505 -15.42 21.55 -0.43
N GLU A 506 -16.10 20.41 -0.44
CA GLU A 506 -17.56 20.35 -0.51
C GLU A 506 -18.21 21.07 0.67
N VAL A 507 -17.70 20.88 1.90
CA VAL A 507 -18.20 21.60 3.08
C VAL A 507 -18.01 23.10 2.89
N ILE A 508 -16.84 23.56 2.45
CA ILE A 508 -16.56 24.99 2.22
C ILE A 508 -17.50 25.57 1.15
N ASN A 509 -17.67 24.89 0.01
CA ASN A 509 -18.55 25.31 -1.07
C ASN A 509 -20.01 25.39 -0.60
N GLN A 510 -20.48 24.45 0.24
CA GLN A 510 -21.83 24.49 0.80
C GLN A 510 -22.08 25.64 1.78
N TYR A 511 -21.03 26.23 2.38
CA TYR A 511 -21.17 27.44 3.19
C TYR A 511 -21.41 28.69 2.33
N GLU A 512 -20.86 28.72 1.11
CA GLU A 512 -21.10 29.80 0.15
C GLU A 512 -22.51 29.71 -0.45
N LEU A 513 -23.00 28.49 -0.70
CA LEU A 513 -24.30 28.26 -1.33
C LEU A 513 -25.48 28.30 -0.34
N ASN A 514 -25.29 27.82 0.89
CA ASN A 514 -26.38 27.65 1.85
C ASN A 514 -26.01 28.21 3.23
N HIS A 515 -26.43 29.45 3.49
CA HIS A 515 -26.22 30.12 4.77
C HIS A 515 -26.84 29.40 5.98
N ARG A 516 -27.77 28.45 5.79
CA ARG A 516 -28.31 27.65 6.90
C ARG A 516 -27.24 26.81 7.58
N ASN A 517 -26.18 26.42 6.86
CA ASN A 517 -25.06 25.67 7.44
C ASN A 517 -24.29 26.48 8.49
N ILE A 518 -24.36 27.82 8.43
CA ILE A 518 -23.71 28.71 9.42
C ILE A 518 -24.50 28.72 10.74
N ALA A 519 -25.81 28.49 10.70
CA ALA A 519 -26.67 28.55 11.87
C ALA A 519 -26.56 27.31 12.77
N TYR A 520 -26.03 26.20 12.26
CA TYR A 520 -25.83 24.98 13.05
C TYR A 520 -24.53 25.07 13.84
N ASP A 521 -24.60 24.68 15.12
CA ASP A 521 -23.40 24.48 15.92
C ASP A 521 -22.86 23.06 15.71
N TRP A 522 -22.03 22.91 14.67
CA TRP A 522 -21.40 21.64 14.30
C TRP A 522 -20.48 21.09 15.39
N GLN A 523 -20.10 21.87 16.40
CA GLN A 523 -19.31 21.37 17.52
C GLN A 523 -20.13 20.45 18.43
N HIS A 524 -21.45 20.65 18.50
CA HIS A 524 -22.37 19.83 19.30
C HIS A 524 -22.82 18.53 18.60
N PHE A 525 -22.33 18.25 17.39
CA PHE A 525 -22.77 17.12 16.58
C PHE A 525 -22.16 15.78 16.97
#